data_AF-A0A524EZ35-F1
#
_entry.id   AF-A0A524EZ35-F1
#
_cell.length_a   1.000
_cell.length_b   1.000
_cell.length_c   1.000
_cell.angle_alpha   90.00
_cell.angle_beta   90.00
_cell.angle_gamma   90.00
#
_symmetry.space_group_name_H-M   'P 1'
#
loop_
_entity.id
_entity.type
_entity.pdbx_description
1 polymer ?
#
loop_
_entity_poly.entity_id
_entity_poly.type
_entity_poly.pdbx_seq_one_letter_code
_entity_poly.pdbx_strand_id
1 'polypeptide(L)'
;MEEEYKRFTVSLPPDLYEQIEKFRNNLGVSRSDFIRKAIYSFLVSEETIPASSDKVVGCISLIIAHKHVKPDTDQTEHIHSHEVNHDNDHHHEHDFSSRPIYANVQQTDELLKMDIQHHFGDIIISTMHVHLEFEKCLEIIAVSGPKDRVIRLKEDLQALKSVISTGFFIIDRE
;
A
#
# COMPACT_ATOMS: atom_id res chain seq x y z
N MET A 1 -12.27 -20.26 -24.58
CA MET A 1 -13.41 -19.41 -24.94
C MET A 1 -12.85 -18.26 -25.75
N GLU A 2 -13.29 -18.08 -27.00
CA GLU A 2 -12.94 -16.90 -27.79
C GLU A 2 -13.55 -15.67 -27.12
N GLU A 3 -12.72 -14.69 -26.72
CA GLU A 3 -13.21 -13.39 -26.26
C GLU A 3 -13.79 -12.62 -27.45
N GLU A 4 -15.11 -12.50 -27.49
CA GLU A 4 -15.81 -11.75 -28.53
C GLU A 4 -15.71 -10.24 -28.25
N TYR A 5 -14.86 -9.52 -29.00
CA TYR A 5 -14.72 -8.08 -28.87
C TYR A 5 -15.79 -7.32 -29.67
N LYS A 6 -16.59 -6.48 -29.00
CA LYS A 6 -17.52 -5.55 -29.66
C LYS A 6 -16.80 -4.28 -30.11
N ARG A 7 -16.97 -3.90 -31.38
CA ARG A 7 -16.44 -2.65 -31.96
C ARG A 7 -17.47 -1.54 -31.83
N PHE A 8 -17.01 -0.38 -31.37
CA PHE A 8 -17.81 0.85 -31.31
C PHE A 8 -16.95 2.04 -31.74
N THR A 9 -17.62 3.12 -32.17
CA THR A 9 -16.97 4.35 -32.62
C THR A 9 -17.24 5.47 -31.62
N VAL A 10 -16.23 6.28 -31.32
CA VAL A 10 -16.32 7.42 -30.40
C VAL A 10 -15.92 8.69 -31.14
N SER A 11 -16.70 9.76 -30.94
CA SER A 11 -16.35 11.11 -31.41
C SER A 11 -15.69 11.89 -30.28
N LEU A 12 -14.56 12.53 -30.56
CA LEU A 12 -13.77 13.29 -29.58
C LEU A 12 -13.46 14.69 -30.13
N PRO A 13 -13.37 15.73 -29.29
CA PRO A 13 -12.81 17.02 -29.67
C PRO A 13 -11.39 16.86 -30.26
N PRO A 14 -11.00 17.64 -31.28
CA PRO A 14 -9.70 17.51 -31.95
C PRO A 14 -8.52 17.62 -30.97
N ASP A 15 -8.60 18.59 -30.07
CA ASP A 15 -7.54 18.88 -29.09
C ASP A 15 -7.36 17.73 -28.09
N LEU A 16 -8.45 17.07 -27.72
CA LEU A 16 -8.42 15.92 -26.81
C LEU A 16 -7.86 14.69 -27.53
N TYR A 17 -8.20 14.50 -28.80
CA TYR A 17 -7.64 13.42 -29.62
C TYR A 17 -6.10 13.54 -29.72
N GLU A 18 -5.58 14.75 -29.96
CA GLU A 18 -4.13 14.96 -29.99
C GLU A 18 -3.44 14.68 -28.65
N GLN A 19 -4.06 15.09 -27.54
CA GLN A 19 -3.55 14.80 -26.20
C GLN A 19 -3.50 13.30 -25.93
N ILE A 20 -4.56 12.57 -26.30
CA ILE A 20 -4.62 11.11 -26.18
C ILE A 20 -3.56 10.43 -27.04
N GLU A 21 -3.36 10.85 -28.29
CA GLU A 21 -2.35 10.25 -29.17
C GLU A 21 -0.94 10.46 -28.62
N LYS A 22 -0.61 11.66 -28.11
CA LYS A 22 0.68 11.92 -27.45
C LYS A 22 0.86 11.04 -26.22
N PHE A 23 -0.14 10.98 -25.35
CA PHE A 23 -0.08 10.23 -24.10
C PHE A 23 0.04 8.72 -24.34
N ARG A 24 -0.79 8.15 -25.23
CA ARG A 24 -0.72 6.70 -25.52
C ARG A 24 0.61 6.31 -26.15
N ASN A 25 1.19 7.17 -27.00
CA ASN A 25 2.47 6.90 -27.66
C ASN A 25 3.61 6.88 -26.65
N ASN A 26 3.59 7.78 -25.65
CA ASN A 26 4.54 7.76 -24.55
C ASN A 26 4.45 6.48 -23.72
N LEU A 27 3.23 5.93 -23.56
CA LEU A 27 3.00 4.66 -22.88
C LEU A 27 3.28 3.43 -23.76
N GLY A 28 3.51 3.59 -25.06
CA GLY A 28 3.73 2.49 -26.00
C GLY A 28 2.51 1.60 -26.25
N VAL A 29 1.29 2.10 -26.00
CA VAL A 29 0.05 1.31 -26.10
C VAL A 29 -0.75 1.60 -27.37
N SER A 30 -1.53 0.60 -27.82
CA SER A 30 -2.46 0.77 -28.93
C SER A 30 -3.66 1.65 -28.54
N ARG A 31 -4.34 2.25 -29.53
CA ARG A 31 -5.57 3.04 -29.28
C ARG A 31 -6.63 2.22 -28.55
N SER A 32 -6.89 1.00 -29.00
CA SER A 32 -7.88 0.11 -28.39
C SER A 32 -7.51 -0.26 -26.96
N ASP A 33 -6.22 -0.50 -26.69
CA ASP A 33 -5.76 -0.80 -25.34
C ASP A 33 -5.86 0.42 -24.41
N PHE A 34 -5.48 1.60 -24.89
CA PHE A 34 -5.64 2.86 -24.15
C PHE A 34 -7.10 3.14 -23.80
N ILE A 35 -8.00 3.09 -24.79
CA ILE A 35 -9.42 3.35 -24.58
C ILE A 35 -10.02 2.31 -23.64
N ARG A 36 -9.65 1.03 -23.79
CA ARG A 36 -10.11 -0.03 -22.89
C ARG A 36 -9.64 0.20 -21.45
N LYS A 37 -8.37 0.52 -21.23
CA LYS A 37 -7.82 0.84 -19.90
C LYS A 37 -8.46 2.07 -19.31
N ALA A 38 -8.68 3.12 -20.10
CA ALA A 38 -9.35 4.33 -19.66
C ALA A 38 -10.80 4.07 -19.26
N ILE A 39 -11.54 3.29 -20.06
CA ILE A 39 -12.91 2.88 -19.74
C ILE A 39 -12.93 2.02 -18.49
N TYR A 40 -12.06 1.01 -18.36
CA TYR A 40 -11.99 0.21 -17.13
C TYR A 40 -11.65 1.06 -15.91
N SER A 41 -10.66 1.94 -16.02
CA SER A 41 -10.28 2.84 -14.93
C SER A 41 -11.44 3.76 -14.53
N PHE A 42 -12.20 4.27 -15.50
CA PHE A 42 -13.34 5.13 -15.26
C PHE A 42 -14.52 4.36 -14.65
N LEU A 43 -14.84 3.17 -15.18
CA LEU A 43 -15.87 2.30 -14.64
C LEU A 43 -15.57 1.92 -13.20
N VAL A 44 -14.34 1.48 -12.89
CA VAL A 44 -13.91 1.19 -11.52
C VAL A 44 -14.04 2.42 -10.62
N SER A 45 -13.65 3.61 -11.09
CA SER A 45 -13.77 4.82 -10.28
C SER A 45 -15.22 5.22 -10.01
N GLU A 46 -16.13 5.02 -10.97
CA GLU A 46 -17.56 5.28 -10.80
C GLU A 46 -18.26 4.16 -10.01
N GLU A 47 -17.78 2.92 -10.13
CA GLU A 47 -18.16 1.76 -9.33
C GLU A 47 -17.54 1.77 -7.94
N THR A 48 -16.92 2.86 -7.47
CA THR A 48 -16.45 2.92 -6.06
C THR A 48 -17.60 2.77 -5.06
N ILE A 49 -18.88 2.75 -5.50
CA ILE A 49 -19.98 2.21 -4.71
C ILE A 49 -20.97 1.43 -5.61
N PRO A 50 -20.74 0.14 -5.92
CA PRO A 50 -21.78 -0.71 -6.48
C PRO A 50 -22.74 -1.01 -5.32
N ALA A 51 -24.03 -0.78 -5.53
CA ALA A 51 -25.07 -1.04 -4.53
C ALA A 51 -25.45 -2.55 -4.45
N SER A 52 -24.76 -3.43 -5.18
CA SER A 52 -25.25 -4.77 -5.50
C SER A 52 -24.46 -5.96 -4.96
N SER A 53 -23.21 -5.82 -4.50
CA SER A 53 -22.47 -6.94 -3.90
C SER A 53 -22.18 -6.71 -2.41
N ASP A 54 -22.62 -7.67 -1.60
CA ASP A 54 -22.28 -7.72 -0.18
C ASP A 54 -20.80 -8.04 0.05
N LYS A 55 -20.13 -8.71 -0.91
CA LYS A 55 -18.74 -9.17 -0.77
C LYS A 55 -17.82 -8.53 -1.79
N VAL A 56 -16.71 -8.02 -1.28
CA VAL A 56 -15.68 -7.34 -2.09
C VAL A 56 -14.31 -7.98 -1.89
N VAL A 57 -13.43 -7.71 -2.84
CA VAL A 57 -11.98 -7.96 -2.75
C VAL A 57 -11.28 -6.64 -3.05
N GLY A 58 -10.19 -6.35 -2.38
CA GLY A 58 -9.49 -5.10 -2.61
C GLY A 58 -8.16 -4.98 -1.91
N CYS A 59 -7.63 -3.76 -1.91
CA CYS A 59 -6.47 -3.39 -1.12
C CYS A 59 -6.62 -2.01 -0.48
N ILE A 60 -6.06 -1.88 0.72
CA ILE A 60 -5.85 -0.61 1.41
C ILE A 60 -4.34 -0.38 1.41
N SER A 61 -3.87 0.71 0.82
CA SER A 61 -2.48 1.14 0.90
C SER A 61 -2.34 2.31 1.86
N LEU A 62 -1.34 2.27 2.72
CA LEU A 62 -1.07 3.29 3.73
C LEU A 62 0.37 3.75 3.61
N ILE A 63 0.59 5.05 3.58
CA ILE A 63 1.91 5.63 3.90
C ILE A 63 1.88 5.98 5.38
N ILE A 64 2.77 5.39 6.16
CA ILE A 64 2.75 5.45 7.62
C ILE A 64 4.08 6.02 8.11
N ALA A 65 4.02 6.91 9.09
CA ALA A 65 5.18 7.28 9.90
C ALA A 65 5.33 6.28 11.04
N HIS A 66 6.49 5.62 11.16
CA HIS A 66 6.79 4.71 12.28
C HIS A 66 8.10 5.11 12.94
N LYS A 67 8.24 4.84 14.24
CA LYS A 67 9.48 5.11 14.98
C LYS A 67 10.12 3.82 15.41
N HIS A 68 11.36 3.60 14.97
CA HIS A 68 12.14 2.46 15.43
C HIS A 68 12.32 2.51 16.94
N VAL A 69 12.03 1.36 17.58
CA VAL A 69 12.51 1.04 18.91
C VAL A 69 14.04 1.05 18.85
N LYS A 70 14.66 2.07 19.45
CA LYS A 70 16.08 1.99 19.79
C LYS A 70 16.15 1.33 21.16
N PRO A 71 16.84 0.18 21.32
CA PRO A 71 17.25 -0.21 22.66
C PRO A 71 18.04 0.96 23.26
N ASP A 72 17.88 1.22 24.56
CA ASP A 72 18.80 2.11 25.28
C ASP A 72 20.21 1.51 25.14
N THR A 73 20.92 1.89 24.08
CA THR A 73 22.37 1.80 24.06
C THR A 73 22.80 2.88 25.02
N ASP A 74 23.08 2.46 26.26
CA ASP A 74 24.08 3.11 27.09
C ASP A 74 25.25 3.52 26.18
N GLN A 75 25.73 4.73 26.36
CA GLN A 75 26.80 5.33 25.60
C GLN A 75 28.08 4.49 25.69
N THR A 76 28.24 3.46 24.85
CA THR A 76 29.55 2.92 24.56
C THR A 76 30.01 3.54 23.27
N GLU A 77 30.69 4.69 23.40
CA GLU A 77 31.58 5.20 22.37
C GLU A 77 32.54 4.08 21.95
N HIS A 78 32.26 3.43 20.83
CA HIS A 78 33.25 2.56 20.20
C HIS A 78 34.31 3.46 19.57
N ILE A 79 35.39 3.68 20.31
CA ILE A 79 36.62 4.28 19.80
C ILE A 79 37.15 3.35 18.71
N HIS A 80 36.96 3.72 17.44
CA HIS A 80 37.65 3.06 16.34
C HIS A 80 39.11 3.52 16.34
N SER A 81 40.01 2.71 16.90
CA SER A 81 41.42 2.83 16.61
C SER A 81 41.64 2.39 15.16
N HIS A 82 42.03 3.35 14.33
CA HIS A 82 42.60 3.11 13.01
C HIS A 82 43.74 2.10 13.11
N GLU A 83 43.59 1.00 12.37
CA GLU A 83 44.62 0.24 11.62
C GLU A 83 44.21 -1.24 11.59
N VAL A 84 43.82 -1.73 10.40
CA VAL A 84 44.25 -3.00 9.79
C VAL A 84 43.53 -3.12 8.43
N ASN A 85 44.31 -3.21 7.36
CA ASN A 85 43.85 -3.72 6.06
C ASN A 85 43.58 -5.22 6.20
N HIS A 86 42.41 -5.71 5.76
CA HIS A 86 42.30 -6.99 5.04
C HIS A 86 40.90 -7.18 4.46
N ASP A 87 40.88 -7.58 3.19
CA ASP A 87 39.73 -8.19 2.51
C ASP A 87 39.04 -9.23 3.41
N ASN A 88 37.74 -9.07 3.68
CA ASN A 88 36.79 -10.18 3.83
C ASN A 88 35.36 -9.69 4.04
N ASP A 89 34.46 -10.42 3.39
CA ASP A 89 33.02 -10.54 3.57
C ASP A 89 32.54 -10.20 5.00
N HIS A 90 31.99 -9.00 5.21
CA HIS A 90 31.43 -8.61 6.50
C HIS A 90 29.96 -8.98 6.57
N HIS A 91 29.69 -10.23 6.98
CA HIS A 91 28.43 -10.58 7.62
C HIS A 91 28.33 -9.84 8.96
N HIS A 92 27.64 -8.70 8.98
CA HIS A 92 27.28 -8.02 10.22
C HIS A 92 26.10 -8.75 10.88
N GLU A 93 26.39 -9.71 11.75
CA GLU A 93 25.40 -10.19 12.73
C GLU A 93 25.20 -9.10 13.80
N HIS A 94 24.11 -8.35 13.68
CA HIS A 94 23.63 -7.55 14.79
C HIS A 94 22.96 -8.48 15.81
N ASP A 95 23.47 -8.49 17.05
CA ASP A 95 22.89 -9.20 18.19
C ASP A 95 21.53 -8.58 18.57
N PHE A 96 20.46 -9.00 17.88
CA PHE A 96 19.09 -8.58 18.21
C PHE A 96 18.56 -9.43 19.37
N SER A 97 18.66 -8.92 20.60
CA SER A 97 18.02 -9.56 21.76
C SER A 97 16.56 -9.11 21.91
N SER A 98 15.61 -10.05 21.86
CA SER A 98 14.18 -9.78 22.10
C SER A 98 13.94 -9.54 23.61
N ARG A 99 14.22 -8.33 24.08
CA ARG A 99 13.99 -7.92 25.48
C ARG A 99 12.65 -7.17 25.61
N PRO A 100 11.88 -7.39 26.69
CA PRO A 100 10.69 -6.61 26.96
C PRO A 100 11.10 -5.15 27.22
N ILE A 101 10.44 -4.22 26.54
CA ILE A 101 10.60 -2.78 26.70
C ILE A 101 9.24 -2.13 26.94
N TYR A 102 9.23 -0.98 27.61
CA TYR A 102 8.01 -0.19 27.75
C TYR A 102 7.77 0.63 26.48
N ALA A 103 6.59 0.48 25.89
CA ALA A 103 6.18 1.30 24.77
C ALA A 103 5.98 2.76 25.22
N ASN A 104 6.55 3.70 24.49
CA ASN A 104 6.35 5.12 24.74
C ASN A 104 5.05 5.61 24.09
N VAL A 105 4.56 6.80 24.49
CA VAL A 105 3.30 7.37 23.98
C VAL A 105 3.29 7.51 22.44
N GLN A 106 4.46 7.69 21.83
CA GLN A 106 4.60 7.86 20.38
C GLN A 106 4.43 6.53 19.61
N GLN A 107 4.50 5.39 20.29
CA GLN A 107 4.33 4.03 19.73
C GLN A 107 2.89 3.50 19.86
N THR A 108 1.99 4.27 20.48
CA THR A 108 0.61 3.86 20.74
C THR A 108 -0.16 3.59 19.44
N ASP A 109 0.07 4.41 18.41
CA ASP A 109 -0.58 4.25 17.10
C ASP A 109 -0.15 2.96 16.39
N GLU A 110 1.10 2.52 16.56
CA GLU A 110 1.59 1.26 15.97
C GLU A 110 0.93 0.05 16.64
N LEU A 111 0.81 0.08 17.97
CA LEU A 111 0.10 -0.96 18.73
C LEU A 111 -1.39 -0.98 18.39
N LEU A 112 -2.03 0.19 18.33
CA LEU A 112 -3.43 0.32 17.98
C LEU A 112 -3.70 -0.14 16.55
N LYS A 113 -2.81 0.17 15.61
CA LYS A 113 -2.89 -0.34 14.23
C LYS A 113 -2.88 -1.87 14.21
N MET A 114 -1.97 -2.49 14.96
CA MET A 114 -1.90 -3.95 15.06
C MET A 114 -3.20 -4.52 15.66
N ASP A 115 -3.74 -3.89 16.70
CA ASP A 115 -4.98 -4.31 17.34
C ASP A 115 -6.20 -4.18 16.40
N ILE A 116 -6.28 -3.08 15.64
CA ILE A 116 -7.26 -2.90 14.57
C ILE A 116 -7.12 -4.03 13.54
N GLN A 117 -5.93 -4.25 12.98
CA GLN A 117 -5.73 -5.31 11.98
C GLN A 117 -6.11 -6.69 12.53
N HIS A 118 -5.80 -6.99 13.80
CA HIS A 118 -6.18 -8.23 14.45
C HIS A 118 -7.71 -8.36 14.61
N HIS A 119 -8.41 -7.27 14.97
CA HIS A 119 -9.88 -7.24 15.06
C HIS A 119 -10.58 -7.51 13.72
N PHE A 120 -9.95 -7.11 12.60
CA PHE A 120 -10.42 -7.34 11.24
C PHE A 120 -9.72 -8.53 10.55
N GLY A 121 -9.07 -9.41 11.31
CA GLY A 121 -8.32 -10.55 10.78
C GLY A 121 -9.17 -11.55 9.99
N ASP A 122 -10.49 -11.49 10.10
CA ASP A 122 -11.42 -12.29 9.30
C ASP A 122 -11.56 -11.82 7.84
N ILE A 123 -11.26 -10.54 7.57
CA ILE A 123 -11.32 -9.96 6.21
C ILE A 123 -9.95 -9.61 5.64
N ILE A 124 -8.89 -9.58 6.45
CA ILE A 124 -7.52 -9.35 5.99
C ILE A 124 -6.92 -10.66 5.48
N ILE A 125 -6.56 -10.70 4.20
CA ILE A 125 -5.88 -11.84 3.58
C ILE A 125 -4.39 -11.83 3.92
N SER A 126 -3.78 -10.65 3.78
CA SER A 126 -2.34 -10.48 4.00
C SER A 126 -2.00 -9.00 4.12
N THR A 127 -0.95 -8.70 4.89
CA THR A 127 -0.38 -7.38 5.02
C THR A 127 1.08 -7.42 4.55
N MET A 128 1.46 -6.52 3.65
CA MET A 128 2.84 -6.30 3.22
C MET A 128 3.32 -4.96 3.75
N HIS A 129 4.52 -4.92 4.31
CA HIS A 129 5.13 -3.72 4.87
C HIS A 129 6.51 -3.49 4.25
N VAL A 130 6.75 -2.29 3.73
CA VAL A 130 7.97 -1.91 3.03
C VAL A 130 8.53 -0.62 3.64
N HIS A 131 9.76 -0.66 4.12
CA HIS A 131 10.46 0.53 4.58
C HIS A 131 10.84 1.41 3.37
N LEU A 132 10.37 2.67 3.36
CA LEU A 132 10.71 3.65 2.32
C LEU A 132 11.90 4.52 2.75
N GLU A 133 11.88 4.94 4.01
CA GLU A 133 12.91 5.75 4.68
C GLU A 133 13.01 5.29 6.15
N PHE A 134 13.87 5.94 6.95
CA PHE A 134 14.07 5.59 8.35
C PHE A 134 12.79 5.66 9.20
N GLU A 135 11.87 6.60 8.92
CA GLU A 135 10.62 6.77 9.69
C GLU A 135 9.36 6.66 8.84
N LYS A 136 9.46 6.14 7.61
CA LYS A 136 8.30 6.01 6.71
C LYS A 136 8.21 4.64 6.09
N CYS A 137 7.01 4.10 6.08
CA CYS A 137 6.69 2.83 5.45
C CYS A 137 5.50 2.92 4.53
N LEU A 138 5.52 2.06 3.52
CA LEU A 138 4.35 1.68 2.74
C LEU A 138 3.81 0.37 3.32
N GLU A 139 2.55 0.37 3.73
CA GLU A 139 1.83 -0.85 4.09
C GLU A 139 0.72 -1.09 3.08
N ILE A 140 0.58 -2.32 2.60
CA ILE A 140 -0.48 -2.73 1.68
C ILE A 140 -1.22 -3.90 2.32
N ILE A 141 -2.51 -3.72 2.56
CA ILE A 141 -3.39 -4.71 3.19
C ILE A 141 -4.34 -5.23 2.12
N ALA A 142 -4.19 -6.50 1.74
CA ALA A 142 -5.13 -7.20 0.87
C ALA A 142 -6.34 -7.66 1.69
N VAL A 143 -7.54 -7.37 1.20
CA VAL A 143 -8.79 -7.63 1.91
C VAL A 143 -9.78 -8.41 1.06
N SER A 144 -10.55 -9.28 1.70
CA SER A 144 -11.77 -9.83 1.11
C SER A 144 -12.81 -10.13 2.18
N GLY A 145 -14.01 -9.58 2.00
CA GLY A 145 -15.06 -9.72 2.99
C GLY A 145 -16.25 -8.80 2.72
N PRO A 146 -17.12 -8.62 3.72
CA PRO A 146 -18.27 -7.74 3.60
C PRO A 146 -17.85 -6.29 3.30
N LYS A 147 -18.51 -5.64 2.34
CA LYS A 147 -18.18 -4.25 1.92
C LYS A 147 -18.10 -3.28 3.09
N ASP A 148 -19.12 -3.26 3.94
CA ASP A 148 -19.18 -2.36 5.11
C ASP A 148 -18.03 -2.63 6.10
N ARG A 149 -17.62 -3.89 6.24
CA ARG A 149 -16.53 -4.28 7.14
C ARG A 149 -15.17 -3.83 6.60
N VAL A 150 -14.97 -3.92 5.28
CA VAL A 150 -13.79 -3.41 4.59
C VAL A 150 -13.71 -1.89 4.68
N ILE A 151 -14.84 -1.19 4.50
CA ILE A 151 -14.91 0.28 4.64
C ILE A 151 -14.57 0.70 6.07
N ARG A 152 -15.12 0.01 7.09
CA ARG A 152 -14.79 0.29 8.49
C ARG A 152 -13.32 0.08 8.82
N LEU A 153 -12.70 -1.01 8.34
CA LEU A 153 -11.26 -1.23 8.51
C LEU A 153 -10.45 -0.05 7.95
N LYS A 154 -10.80 0.40 6.73
CA LYS A 154 -10.14 1.57 6.12
C LYS A 154 -10.32 2.82 6.97
N GLU A 155 -11.53 3.11 7.46
CA GLU A 155 -11.81 4.27 8.30
C GLU A 155 -11.04 4.23 9.63
N ASP A 156 -11.02 3.08 10.31
CA ASP A 156 -10.30 2.90 11.58
C ASP A 156 -8.78 3.07 11.41
N LEU A 157 -8.22 2.53 10.32
CA LEU A 157 -6.80 2.72 9.99
C LEU A 157 -6.51 4.19 9.63
N GLN A 158 -7.36 4.83 8.84
CA GLN A 158 -7.18 6.22 8.41
C GLN A 158 -7.28 7.22 9.58
N ALA A 159 -7.94 6.86 10.68
CA ALA A 159 -8.06 7.69 11.87
C ALA A 159 -6.77 7.76 12.70
N LEU A 160 -5.81 6.85 12.48
CA LEU A 160 -4.52 6.86 13.17
C LEU A 160 -3.69 8.07 12.76
N LYS A 161 -3.07 8.74 13.73
CA LYS A 161 -2.21 9.91 13.49
C LYS A 161 -0.93 9.54 12.73
N SER A 162 -0.47 8.30 12.87
CA SER A 162 0.67 7.77 12.14
C SER A 162 0.42 7.64 10.63
N VAL A 163 -0.84 7.62 10.17
CA VAL A 163 -1.17 7.47 8.75
C VAL A 163 -1.08 8.83 8.03
N ILE A 164 -0.16 8.92 7.07
CA ILE A 164 0.10 10.11 6.26
C ILE A 164 -0.82 10.16 5.04
N SER A 165 -0.99 9.02 4.37
CA SER A 165 -1.77 8.92 3.13
C SER A 165 -2.42 7.55 3.02
N THR A 166 -3.59 7.51 2.38
CA THR A 166 -4.33 6.26 2.13
C THR A 166 -4.70 6.15 0.65
N GLY A 167 -4.44 4.98 0.07
CA GLY A 167 -5.03 4.53 -1.19
C GLY A 167 -6.02 3.42 -0.92
N PHE A 168 -7.08 3.35 -1.70
CA PHE A 168 -8.14 2.36 -1.50
C PHE A 168 -8.70 1.93 -2.84
N PHE A 169 -8.77 0.62 -3.04
CA PHE A 169 -9.33 0.02 -4.24
C PHE A 169 -10.11 -1.23 -3.83
N ILE A 170 -11.36 -1.32 -4.27
CA ILE A 170 -12.21 -2.49 -4.07
C ILE A 170 -12.93 -2.83 -5.37
N ILE A 171 -13.19 -4.12 -5.55
CA ILE A 171 -14.00 -4.67 -6.63
C ILE A 171 -14.98 -5.68 -6.05
N ASP A 172 -16.12 -5.86 -6.71
CA ASP A 172 -17.09 -6.89 -6.33
C ASP A 172 -16.51 -8.28 -6.57
N ARG A 173 -16.75 -9.17 -5.61
CA ARG A 173 -16.44 -10.61 -5.72
C ARG A 173 -17.71 -11.31 -6.20
N GLU A 174 -17.95 -11.29 -7.51
CA GLU A 174 -19.04 -12.04 -8.17
C GLU A 174 -19.09 -13.52 -7.74
#